data_AF-A0AAW9H5V2-F1
#
_entry.id   AF-A0AAW9H5V2-F1
#
_cell.length_a   1.000
_cell.length_b   1.000
_cell.length_c   1.000
_cell.angle_alpha   90.00
_cell.angle_beta   90.00
_cell.angle_gamma   90.00
#
_symmetry.space_group_name_H-M   'P 1'
#
loop_
_entity.id
_entity.type
_entity.pdbx_description
1 polymer ?
#
loop_
_entity_poly.entity_id
_entity_poly.type
_entity_poly.pdbx_seq_one_letter_code
_entity_poly.pdbx_strand_id
1 'polypeptide(L)'
;MTPENKTEELLEYISKKDDLTVEQKKQEIEKFAYPDKSANYNAGQACATCPPSHARKEFVDEIINSLEPRYTVTIYTAYPGTPLNDDYGNPELDKNTEERIVSTAGHMWFKISIISDSNPEQDSYGFAPIKSGMIGNGFVTKKDNIHYENPYYSREIEVKEYQYDKLKEFGDSAVNKSNKYFDLYYNGATNSCIDFTWQALRHAGLIPTSTWNDFSRYNQKKKKAGKFDGDLKVINNIPHVKSIPAPFPDSDLNSEKYNEIPDRTRLQKFFSQNDSVQNDENIGIATRQHDSAINNV
;
A
#
# COMPACT_ATOMS: atom_id res chain seq x y z
N MET A 1 6.42 0.73 -22.24
CA MET A 1 7.40 1.66 -22.87
C MET A 1 7.48 1.38 -24.37
N THR A 2 7.73 2.38 -25.22
CA THR A 2 7.80 2.17 -26.69
C THR A 2 9.19 1.73 -27.13
N PRO A 3 9.32 0.71 -27.99
CA PRO A 3 10.59 0.34 -28.59
C PRO A 3 11.21 1.52 -29.35
N GLU A 4 12.50 1.77 -29.15
CA GLU A 4 13.27 2.81 -29.84
C GLU A 4 14.22 2.23 -30.90
N ASN A 5 14.39 0.91 -30.93
CA ASN A 5 15.25 0.25 -31.89
C ASN A 5 14.80 -1.19 -32.21
N LYS A 6 15.40 -1.77 -33.26
CA LYS A 6 15.07 -3.11 -33.76
C LYS A 6 15.29 -4.23 -32.75
N THR A 7 16.22 -4.06 -31.82
CA THR A 7 16.43 -5.05 -30.74
C THR A 7 15.26 -4.99 -29.78
N GLU A 8 14.83 -3.81 -29.36
CA GLU A 8 13.64 -3.63 -28.50
C GLU A 8 12.35 -4.15 -29.17
N GLU A 9 12.16 -3.91 -30.47
CA GLU A 9 11.05 -4.49 -31.24
C GLU A 9 11.07 -6.03 -31.23
N LEU A 10 12.26 -6.63 -31.36
CA LEU A 10 12.43 -8.08 -31.27
C LEU A 10 12.11 -8.61 -29.87
N LEU A 11 12.55 -7.93 -28.82
CA LEU A 11 12.24 -8.33 -27.44
C LEU A 11 10.74 -8.29 -27.15
N GLU A 12 10.05 -7.25 -27.65
CA GLU A 12 8.59 -7.15 -27.56
C GLU A 12 7.87 -8.26 -28.35
N TYR A 13 8.42 -8.64 -29.50
CA TYR A 13 7.91 -9.79 -30.24
C TYR A 13 8.10 -11.11 -29.47
N ILE A 14 9.26 -11.32 -28.85
CA ILE A 14 9.56 -12.52 -28.05
C ILE A 14 8.62 -12.62 -26.84
N SER A 15 8.35 -11.51 -26.14
CA SER A 15 7.48 -11.53 -24.96
C SER A 15 6.04 -11.96 -25.28
N LYS A 16 5.57 -11.68 -26.50
CA LYS A 16 4.22 -11.99 -26.99
C LYS A 16 4.09 -13.37 -27.66
N LYS A 17 5.15 -14.16 -27.75
CA LYS A 17 5.09 -15.51 -28.32
C LYS A 17 4.27 -16.45 -27.44
N ASP A 18 3.24 -17.10 -27.99
CA ASP A 18 2.39 -18.04 -27.23
C ASP A 18 3.02 -19.44 -27.09
N ASP A 19 4.01 -19.77 -27.93
CA ASP A 19 4.68 -21.07 -27.98
C ASP A 19 5.85 -21.23 -27.00
N LEU A 20 6.20 -20.15 -26.28
CA LEU A 20 7.29 -20.14 -25.30
C LEU A 20 6.77 -20.06 -23.86
N THR A 21 7.39 -20.82 -22.95
CA THR A 21 7.20 -20.61 -21.51
C THR A 21 7.81 -19.29 -21.06
N VAL A 22 7.42 -18.79 -19.88
CA VAL A 22 8.00 -17.58 -19.28
C VAL A 22 9.52 -17.68 -19.19
N GLU A 23 10.06 -18.80 -18.71
CA GLU A 23 11.50 -19.03 -18.59
C GLU A 23 12.20 -18.98 -19.95
N GLN A 24 11.57 -19.57 -20.98
CA GLN A 24 12.10 -19.53 -22.34
C GLN A 24 12.10 -18.10 -22.90
N LYS A 25 11.04 -17.32 -22.64
CA LYS A 25 10.97 -15.90 -22.99
C LYS A 25 12.07 -15.11 -22.30
N LYS A 26 12.25 -15.26 -20.97
CA LYS A 26 13.32 -14.61 -20.20
C LYS A 26 14.70 -14.92 -20.80
N GLN A 27 14.98 -16.19 -21.08
CA GLN A 27 16.25 -16.62 -21.69
C GLN A 27 16.46 -16.03 -23.09
N GLU A 28 15.44 -16.03 -23.95
CA GLU A 28 15.54 -15.41 -25.28
C GLU A 28 15.75 -13.90 -25.16
N ILE A 29 15.00 -13.21 -24.29
CA ILE A 29 15.12 -11.76 -24.09
C ILE A 29 16.52 -11.38 -23.60
N GLU A 30 17.04 -12.06 -22.57
CA GLU A 30 18.39 -11.81 -22.06
C GLU A 30 19.47 -12.07 -23.12
N LYS A 31 19.29 -13.12 -23.93
CA LYS A 31 20.21 -13.48 -25.02
C LYS A 31 20.23 -12.42 -26.12
N PHE A 32 19.08 -11.90 -26.52
CA PHE A 32 18.96 -10.98 -27.66
C PHE A 32 19.11 -9.51 -27.27
N ALA A 33 18.98 -9.15 -25.99
CA ALA A 33 19.11 -7.77 -25.52
C ALA A 33 20.48 -7.13 -25.80
N TYR A 34 21.55 -7.94 -25.82
CA TYR A 34 22.95 -7.49 -25.94
C TYR A 34 23.71 -8.29 -27.03
N PRO A 35 23.42 -8.05 -28.33
CA PRO A 35 23.86 -8.87 -29.46
C PRO A 35 25.38 -9.15 -29.55
N ASP A 36 26.23 -8.21 -29.14
CA ASP A 36 27.70 -8.28 -29.20
C ASP A 36 28.35 -8.99 -28.01
N LYS A 37 27.59 -9.41 -26.99
CA LYS A 37 28.13 -10.28 -25.92
C LYS A 37 28.22 -11.77 -26.32
N SER A 38 27.48 -12.20 -27.34
CA SER A 38 27.28 -13.64 -27.60
C SER A 38 28.19 -14.28 -28.67
N ALA A 39 28.74 -13.54 -29.62
CA ALA A 39 29.84 -13.98 -30.49
C ALA A 39 30.24 -12.83 -31.42
N ASN A 40 31.52 -12.82 -31.83
CA ASN A 40 32.10 -12.00 -32.89
C ASN A 40 31.12 -11.80 -34.06
N TYR A 41 30.38 -10.69 -34.06
CA TYR A 41 29.37 -10.50 -35.09
C TYR A 41 30.00 -10.36 -36.48
N ASN A 42 31.31 -10.04 -36.61
CA ASN A 42 32.01 -9.95 -37.88
C ASN A 42 33.57 -9.89 -37.77
N ALA A 43 34.22 -10.77 -37.00
CA ALA A 43 35.69 -10.78 -37.01
C ALA A 43 36.24 -11.30 -38.37
N GLY A 44 36.53 -10.38 -39.30
CA GLY A 44 37.31 -10.64 -40.51
C GLY A 44 36.59 -10.58 -41.87
N GLN A 45 35.36 -10.08 -41.98
CA GLN A 45 34.66 -9.98 -43.28
C GLN A 45 34.47 -8.54 -43.76
N ALA A 46 34.89 -8.28 -45.00
CA ALA A 46 34.72 -7.02 -45.73
C ALA A 46 33.29 -6.88 -46.28
N CYS A 47 32.27 -6.92 -45.40
CA CYS A 47 30.86 -6.55 -45.62
C CYS A 47 30.04 -6.72 -44.32
N ALA A 48 30.71 -6.55 -43.18
CA ALA A 48 30.16 -6.72 -41.86
C ALA A 48 29.00 -5.73 -41.58
N THR A 49 27.76 -6.18 -41.58
CA THR A 49 26.65 -5.38 -41.05
C THR A 49 26.93 -5.05 -39.59
N CYS A 50 26.89 -3.76 -39.21
CA CYS A 50 27.04 -3.36 -37.81
C CYS A 50 26.08 -4.20 -36.95
N PRO A 51 26.51 -4.65 -35.74
CA PRO A 51 25.58 -5.30 -34.83
C PRO A 51 24.39 -4.35 -34.56
N PRO A 52 23.18 -4.89 -34.40
CA PRO A 52 22.03 -4.09 -34.00
C PRO A 52 22.32 -3.43 -32.64
N SER A 53 21.73 -2.26 -32.40
CA SER A 53 21.91 -1.53 -31.14
C SER A 53 21.46 -2.37 -29.94
N HIS A 54 22.08 -2.19 -28.78
CA HIS A 54 21.58 -2.81 -27.55
C HIS A 54 20.18 -2.31 -27.22
N ALA A 55 19.39 -3.16 -26.58
CA ALA A 55 18.20 -2.69 -25.89
C ALA A 55 18.62 -1.86 -24.66
N ARG A 56 17.82 -0.85 -24.32
CA ARG A 56 17.99 -0.13 -23.05
C ARG A 56 17.75 -1.08 -21.89
N LYS A 57 18.55 -0.98 -20.83
CA LYS A 57 18.40 -1.84 -19.64
C LYS A 57 16.99 -1.75 -19.07
N GLU A 58 16.46 -0.54 -18.94
CA GLU A 58 15.11 -0.28 -18.42
C GLU A 58 14.00 -0.92 -19.28
N PHE A 59 14.18 -0.98 -20.61
CA PHE A 59 13.26 -1.66 -21.51
C PHE A 59 13.28 -3.18 -21.33
N VAL A 60 14.49 -3.75 -21.19
CA VAL A 60 14.68 -5.19 -20.92
C VAL A 60 14.06 -5.57 -19.58
N ASP A 61 14.32 -4.78 -18.54
CA ASP A 61 13.78 -4.97 -17.20
C ASP A 61 12.24 -4.90 -17.22
N GLU A 62 11.65 -3.92 -17.93
CA GLU A 62 10.20 -3.77 -18.07
C GLU A 62 9.56 -4.96 -18.78
N ILE A 63 10.14 -5.42 -19.90
CA ILE A 63 9.62 -6.60 -20.61
C ILE A 63 9.72 -7.84 -19.75
N ILE A 64 10.85 -8.09 -19.09
CA ILE A 64 11.01 -9.26 -18.22
C ILE A 64 9.99 -9.23 -17.09
N ASN A 65 9.79 -8.05 -16.48
CA ASN A 65 8.81 -7.85 -15.42
C ASN A 65 7.36 -8.03 -15.89
N SER A 66 7.07 -7.82 -17.18
CA SER A 66 5.72 -8.03 -17.74
C SER A 66 5.43 -9.50 -18.06
N LEU A 67 6.43 -10.38 -18.03
CA LEU A 67 6.24 -11.80 -18.37
C LEU A 67 5.48 -12.58 -17.28
N GLU A 68 5.49 -12.10 -16.03
CA GLU A 68 4.78 -12.71 -14.92
C GLU A 68 4.00 -11.63 -14.14
N PRO A 69 2.78 -11.94 -13.68
CA PRO A 69 2.08 -11.07 -12.76
C PRO A 69 2.92 -10.82 -11.51
N ARG A 70 3.01 -9.54 -11.11
CA ARG A 70 3.59 -9.14 -9.83
C ARG A 70 2.46 -8.78 -8.88
N TYR A 71 2.62 -9.09 -7.60
CA TYR A 71 1.55 -8.94 -6.63
C TYR A 71 1.94 -7.91 -5.58
N THR A 72 1.04 -7.01 -5.22
CA THR A 72 1.29 -6.03 -4.16
C THR A 72 0.22 -6.08 -3.09
N VAL A 73 0.62 -5.67 -1.89
CA VAL A 73 -0.30 -5.23 -0.84
C VAL A 73 0.03 -3.79 -0.49
N THR A 74 -0.98 -2.92 -0.50
CA THR A 74 -0.89 -1.56 0.03
C THR A 74 -1.63 -1.47 1.35
N ILE A 75 -0.93 -1.10 2.42
CA ILE A 75 -1.52 -0.89 3.75
C ILE A 75 -1.76 0.61 3.92
N TYR A 76 -2.99 1.00 4.25
CA TYR A 76 -3.40 2.39 4.42
C TYR A 76 -3.69 2.71 5.88
N THR A 77 -3.37 3.93 6.29
CA THR A 77 -3.78 4.50 7.57
C THR A 77 -4.34 5.91 7.33
N ALA A 78 -5.63 6.08 7.55
CA ALA A 78 -6.31 7.36 7.57
C ALA A 78 -6.24 7.99 8.97
N TYR A 79 -6.08 9.30 9.00
CA TYR A 79 -6.00 10.08 10.22
C TYR A 79 -7.42 10.39 10.72
N PRO A 80 -7.66 10.55 12.04
CA PRO A 80 -8.87 11.23 12.50
C PRO A 80 -9.07 12.57 11.78
N GLY A 81 -10.25 12.84 11.24
CA GLY A 81 -10.52 14.01 10.40
C GLY A 81 -10.40 13.76 8.90
N THR A 82 -9.92 12.59 8.45
CA THR A 82 -9.84 12.27 7.01
C THR A 82 -11.25 12.37 6.38
N PRO A 83 -11.45 13.16 5.32
CA PRO A 83 -12.73 13.28 4.63
C PRO A 83 -13.22 11.95 4.05
N LEU A 84 -14.53 11.73 4.15
CA LEU A 84 -15.19 10.54 3.62
C LEU A 84 -15.91 10.82 2.30
N ASN A 85 -15.99 9.80 1.46
CA ASN A 85 -16.73 9.78 0.21
C ASN A 85 -17.82 8.70 0.24
N ASP A 86 -18.84 8.90 -0.58
CA ASP A 86 -19.85 7.89 -0.87
C ASP A 86 -19.28 6.72 -1.70
N ASP A 87 -20.15 5.75 -1.98
CA ASP A 87 -19.85 4.56 -2.78
C ASP A 87 -19.39 4.85 -4.23
N TYR A 88 -19.56 6.08 -4.71
CA TYR A 88 -19.22 6.55 -6.05
C TYR A 88 -18.01 7.49 -6.06
N GLY A 89 -17.42 7.76 -4.89
CA GLY A 89 -16.27 8.64 -4.74
C GLY A 89 -16.62 10.13 -4.63
N ASN A 90 -17.90 10.48 -4.47
CA ASN A 90 -18.28 11.87 -4.22
C ASN A 90 -18.16 12.21 -2.73
N PRO A 91 -17.84 13.47 -2.37
CA PRO A 91 -17.84 13.92 -0.99
C PRO A 91 -19.11 13.53 -0.22
N GLU A 92 -18.96 12.81 0.89
CA GLU A 92 -20.08 12.48 1.75
C GLU A 92 -20.40 13.67 2.66
N LEU A 93 -21.66 14.11 2.66
CA LEU A 93 -22.13 15.26 3.44
C LEU A 93 -23.18 14.83 4.47
N ASP A 94 -23.15 15.44 5.64
CA ASP A 94 -24.19 15.28 6.64
C ASP A 94 -25.50 15.89 6.12
N LYS A 95 -26.58 15.10 6.14
CA LYS A 95 -27.86 15.48 5.52
C LYS A 95 -28.55 16.67 6.18
N ASN A 96 -28.18 17.02 7.42
CA ASN A 96 -28.83 18.07 8.18
C ASN A 96 -28.00 19.36 8.16
N THR A 97 -26.67 19.23 8.17
CA THR A 97 -25.75 20.37 8.29
C THR A 97 -25.06 20.73 6.97
N GLU A 98 -25.13 19.85 5.97
CA GLU A 98 -24.40 19.95 4.70
C GLU A 98 -22.86 19.99 4.86
N GLU A 99 -22.36 19.72 6.07
CA GLU A 99 -20.94 19.66 6.36
C GLU A 99 -20.31 18.35 5.86
N ARG A 100 -19.02 18.40 5.54
CA ARG A 100 -18.26 17.22 5.10
C ARG A 100 -18.16 16.19 6.22
N ILE A 101 -18.57 14.95 5.94
CA ILE A 101 -18.37 13.83 6.87
C ILE A 101 -16.89 13.45 6.86
N VAL A 102 -16.36 13.23 8.06
CA VAL A 102 -14.96 12.92 8.32
C VAL A 102 -14.83 11.72 9.26
N SER A 103 -13.74 10.97 9.12
CA SER A 103 -13.44 9.86 10.02
C SER A 103 -13.24 10.37 11.46
N THR A 104 -13.91 9.74 12.44
CA THR A 104 -13.79 10.18 13.84
C THR A 104 -12.51 9.67 14.51
N ALA A 105 -12.17 8.41 14.28
CA ALA A 105 -11.05 7.72 14.96
C ALA A 105 -9.88 7.40 14.01
N GLY A 106 -9.97 7.79 12.73
CA GLY A 106 -9.10 7.29 11.68
C GLY A 106 -9.53 5.89 11.24
N HIS A 107 -8.76 5.30 10.32
CA HIS A 107 -9.05 3.96 9.81
C HIS A 107 -7.80 3.27 9.29
N MET A 108 -7.77 1.94 9.34
CA MET A 108 -6.68 1.14 8.79
C MET A 108 -7.27 0.00 7.96
N TRP A 109 -6.74 -0.19 6.76
CA TRP A 109 -7.19 -1.23 5.83
C TRP A 109 -6.06 -1.62 4.89
N PHE A 110 -6.30 -2.61 4.03
CA PHE A 110 -5.35 -2.98 3.00
C PHE A 110 -6.03 -3.14 1.64
N LYS A 111 -5.24 -2.93 0.59
CA LYS A 111 -5.56 -3.21 -0.81
C LYS A 111 -4.59 -4.25 -1.32
N ILE A 112 -5.05 -5.20 -2.10
CA ILE A 112 -4.20 -6.12 -2.85
C ILE A 112 -4.32 -5.81 -4.34
N SER A 113 -3.25 -6.01 -5.10
CA SER A 113 -3.26 -5.76 -6.54
C SER A 113 -2.44 -6.80 -7.29
N ILE A 114 -2.93 -7.17 -8.47
CA ILE A 114 -2.20 -7.94 -9.48
C ILE A 114 -1.74 -6.94 -10.55
N ILE A 115 -0.44 -6.87 -10.76
CA ILE A 115 0.20 -6.05 -11.78
C ILE A 115 0.56 -6.97 -12.94
N SER A 116 -0.33 -7.01 -13.93
CA SER A 116 -0.14 -7.76 -15.19
C SER A 116 -0.75 -6.96 -16.34
N ASP A 117 0.10 -6.27 -17.10
CA ASP A 117 -0.28 -5.40 -18.23
C ASP A 117 -1.51 -4.48 -17.95
N SER A 118 -2.13 -3.93 -19.00
CA SER A 118 -2.91 -2.68 -19.04
C SER A 118 -4.16 -2.55 -18.15
N ASN A 119 -4.49 -3.52 -17.30
CA ASN A 119 -5.61 -3.38 -16.36
C ASN A 119 -5.32 -4.09 -15.02
N PRO A 120 -4.73 -3.39 -14.04
CA PRO A 120 -4.46 -3.99 -12.74
C PRO A 120 -5.76 -4.38 -12.03
N GLU A 121 -5.87 -5.65 -11.66
CA GLU A 121 -6.95 -6.12 -10.79
C GLU A 121 -6.63 -5.73 -9.35
N GLN A 122 -7.60 -5.13 -8.65
CA GLN A 122 -7.41 -4.72 -7.26
C GLN A 122 -8.64 -5.00 -6.41
N ASP A 123 -8.39 -5.47 -5.19
CA ASP A 123 -9.39 -5.66 -4.16
C ASP A 123 -8.96 -4.86 -2.92
N SER A 124 -9.89 -4.12 -2.31
CA SER A 124 -9.69 -3.47 -1.01
C SER A 124 -10.41 -4.29 0.07
N TYR A 125 -9.90 -4.26 1.30
CA TYR A 125 -10.56 -4.85 2.45
C TYR A 125 -10.30 -4.02 3.70
N GLY A 126 -11.38 -3.50 4.30
CA GLY A 126 -11.32 -2.98 5.65
C GLY A 126 -12.61 -3.21 6.41
N PHE A 127 -12.52 -3.08 7.73
CA PHE A 127 -13.53 -3.55 8.67
C PHE A 127 -14.06 -2.40 9.52
N ALA A 128 -15.38 -2.20 9.49
CA ALA A 128 -16.05 -1.11 10.17
C ALA A 128 -17.34 -1.62 10.85
N PRO A 129 -17.86 -0.91 11.86
CA PRO A 129 -19.16 -1.25 12.43
C PRO A 129 -20.27 -0.89 11.44
N ILE A 130 -21.30 -1.74 11.31
CA ILE A 130 -22.45 -1.50 10.40
C ILE A 130 -23.19 -0.22 10.78
N LYS A 131 -23.35 0.01 12.08
CA LYS A 131 -23.87 1.27 12.63
C LYS A 131 -22.69 2.00 13.25
N SER A 132 -22.65 3.32 13.09
CA SER A 132 -21.65 4.14 13.76
C SER A 132 -21.65 3.85 15.28
N GLY A 133 -20.46 3.74 15.86
CA GLY A 133 -20.30 3.38 17.27
C GLY A 133 -19.04 2.56 17.52
N MET A 134 -18.75 2.31 18.79
CA MET A 134 -17.53 1.58 19.20
C MET A 134 -17.73 0.06 19.31
N ILE A 135 -18.98 -0.41 19.38
CA ILE A 135 -19.32 -1.82 19.59
C ILE A 135 -20.56 -2.18 18.77
N GLY A 136 -20.54 -3.30 18.07
CA GLY A 136 -21.71 -3.83 17.37
C GLY A 136 -21.36 -4.81 16.26
N ASN A 137 -22.34 -5.20 15.46
CA ASN A 137 -22.07 -6.00 14.27
C ASN A 137 -21.21 -5.18 13.31
N GLY A 138 -20.10 -5.77 12.85
CA GLY A 138 -19.23 -5.21 11.84
C GLY A 138 -19.51 -5.76 10.45
N PHE A 139 -18.88 -5.13 9.47
CA PHE A 139 -18.86 -5.58 8.10
C PHE A 139 -17.50 -5.27 7.47
N VAL A 140 -17.11 -6.11 6.52
CA VAL A 140 -15.93 -5.87 5.69
C VAL A 140 -16.39 -5.27 4.36
N THR A 141 -15.75 -4.19 3.94
CA THR A 141 -16.04 -3.48 2.70
C THR A 141 -14.88 -3.58 1.72
N LYS A 142 -15.22 -3.62 0.42
CA LYS A 142 -14.27 -3.50 -0.69
C LYS A 142 -14.06 -2.07 -1.18
N LYS A 143 -14.61 -1.09 -0.47
CA LYS A 143 -14.71 0.30 -0.95
C LYS A 143 -13.92 1.31 -0.13
N ASP A 144 -13.12 0.91 0.87
CA ASP A 144 -12.37 1.86 1.70
C ASP A 144 -11.39 2.73 0.88
N ASN A 145 -10.82 2.20 -0.20
CA ASN A 145 -10.02 2.98 -1.15
C ASN A 145 -10.79 4.08 -1.90
N ILE A 146 -12.13 3.99 -1.97
CA ILE A 146 -13.01 5.02 -2.52
C ILE A 146 -13.51 5.93 -1.40
N HIS A 147 -13.91 5.33 -0.28
CA HIS A 147 -14.53 6.00 0.86
C HIS A 147 -13.61 6.95 1.61
N TYR A 148 -12.29 6.72 1.62
CA TYR A 148 -11.34 7.59 2.31
C TYR A 148 -10.57 8.45 1.32
N GLU A 149 -10.81 9.76 1.37
CA GLU A 149 -10.09 10.72 0.55
C GLU A 149 -8.70 11.00 1.14
N ASN A 150 -7.64 10.78 0.36
CA ASN A 150 -6.25 11.10 0.73
C ASN A 150 -5.85 10.59 2.13
N PRO A 151 -5.84 9.26 2.37
CA PRO A 151 -5.38 8.72 3.65
C PRO A 151 -3.97 9.20 3.99
N TYR A 152 -3.73 9.52 5.26
CA TYR A 152 -2.48 10.16 5.68
C TYR A 152 -1.23 9.38 5.31
N TYR A 153 -1.26 8.05 5.42
CA TYR A 153 -0.11 7.23 5.07
C TYR A 153 -0.52 5.95 4.34
N SER A 154 0.31 5.55 3.38
CA SER A 154 0.21 4.26 2.71
C SER A 154 1.59 3.66 2.48
N ARG A 155 1.70 2.33 2.61
CA ARG A 155 2.88 1.56 2.24
C ARG A 155 2.50 0.45 1.28
N GLU A 156 3.08 0.47 0.09
CA GLU A 156 2.98 -0.61 -0.88
C GLU A 156 4.21 -1.53 -0.77
N ILE A 157 3.93 -2.83 -0.79
CA ILE A 157 4.93 -3.89 -0.66
C ILE A 157 4.67 -4.91 -1.75
N GLU A 158 5.68 -5.24 -2.55
CA GLU A 158 5.62 -6.40 -3.43
C GLU A 158 5.66 -7.69 -2.60
N VAL A 159 4.73 -8.60 -2.89
CA VAL A 159 4.55 -9.85 -2.18
C VAL A 159 4.58 -11.03 -3.14
N LYS A 160 4.83 -12.21 -2.58
CA LYS A 160 4.74 -13.46 -3.36
C LYS A 160 3.27 -13.77 -3.64
N GLU A 161 3.02 -14.48 -4.74
CA GLU A 161 1.67 -14.93 -5.13
C GLU A 161 0.92 -15.61 -3.97
N TYR A 162 1.56 -16.57 -3.26
CA TYR A 162 0.90 -17.24 -2.14
C TYR A 162 0.51 -16.29 -0.99
N GLN A 163 1.23 -15.18 -0.80
CA GLN A 163 0.90 -14.17 0.23
C GLN A 163 -0.29 -13.34 -0.21
N TYR A 164 -0.34 -12.96 -1.49
CA TYR A 164 -1.51 -12.34 -2.11
C TYR A 164 -2.75 -13.23 -1.96
N ASP A 165 -2.66 -14.51 -2.30
CA ASP A 165 -3.77 -15.46 -2.19
C ASP A 165 -4.27 -15.58 -0.76
N LYS A 166 -3.37 -15.58 0.23
CA LYS A 166 -3.74 -15.61 1.65
C LYS A 166 -4.48 -14.34 2.09
N LEU A 167 -4.03 -13.17 1.64
CA LEU A 167 -4.73 -11.91 1.90
C LEU A 167 -6.12 -11.91 1.26
N LYS A 168 -6.22 -12.36 0.01
CA LYS A 168 -7.47 -12.47 -0.72
C LYS A 168 -8.44 -13.45 -0.06
N GLU A 169 -7.95 -14.64 0.31
CA GLU A 169 -8.74 -15.66 1.01
C GLU A 169 -9.31 -15.11 2.33
N PHE A 170 -8.48 -14.43 3.12
CA PHE A 170 -8.89 -13.81 4.38
C PHE A 170 -9.98 -12.76 4.14
N GLY A 171 -9.74 -11.82 3.22
CA GLY A 171 -10.65 -10.73 2.89
C GLY A 171 -11.98 -11.21 2.32
N ASP A 172 -11.94 -12.09 1.30
CA ASP A 172 -13.16 -12.62 0.66
C ASP A 172 -13.98 -13.49 1.62
N SER A 173 -13.34 -14.26 2.51
CA SER A 173 -14.06 -15.01 3.55
C SER A 173 -14.84 -14.06 4.47
N ALA A 174 -14.23 -12.94 4.87
CA ALA A 174 -14.85 -11.98 5.78
C ALA A 174 -15.96 -11.17 5.08
N VAL A 175 -15.76 -10.78 3.81
CA VAL A 175 -16.81 -10.16 2.97
C VAL A 175 -18.03 -11.08 2.84
N ASN A 176 -17.80 -12.39 2.71
CA ASN A 176 -18.86 -13.40 2.67
C ASN A 176 -19.47 -13.72 4.06
N LYS A 177 -19.24 -12.86 5.06
CA LYS A 177 -19.77 -12.96 6.43
C LYS A 177 -19.36 -14.24 7.17
N SER A 178 -18.22 -14.82 6.79
CA SER A 178 -17.69 -16.00 7.47
C SER A 178 -16.74 -15.61 8.60
N ASN A 179 -16.96 -16.17 9.79
CA ASN A 179 -16.07 -16.01 10.94
C ASN A 179 -14.87 -17.00 10.91
N LYS A 180 -14.53 -17.56 9.74
CA LYS A 180 -13.45 -18.57 9.60
C LYS A 180 -12.11 -18.06 10.10
N TYR A 181 -11.78 -16.81 9.79
CA TYR A 181 -10.47 -16.21 10.07
C TYR A 181 -10.52 -14.97 10.98
N PHE A 182 -11.70 -14.37 11.12
CA PHE A 182 -11.86 -13.13 11.87
C PHE A 182 -13.30 -13.04 12.41
N ASP A 183 -13.47 -12.59 13.65
CA ASP A 183 -14.80 -12.38 14.24
C ASP A 183 -15.40 -11.06 13.70
N LEU A 184 -16.59 -11.12 13.11
CA LEU A 184 -17.24 -9.94 12.55
C LEU A 184 -18.01 -9.10 13.58
N TYR A 185 -17.87 -9.38 14.88
CA TYR A 185 -18.37 -8.50 15.93
C TYR A 185 -17.37 -7.38 16.25
N TYR A 186 -17.66 -6.17 15.79
CA TYR A 186 -16.80 -5.00 15.95
C TYR A 186 -16.69 -4.57 17.42
N ASN A 187 -15.45 -4.36 17.86
CA ASN A 187 -15.10 -3.71 19.12
C ASN A 187 -13.88 -2.81 18.89
N GLY A 188 -14.06 -1.49 18.95
CA GLY A 188 -13.00 -0.52 18.65
C GLY A 188 -11.75 -0.63 19.51
N ALA A 189 -11.78 -1.36 20.64
CA ALA A 189 -10.63 -1.57 21.50
C ALA A 189 -9.91 -2.92 21.31
N THR A 190 -10.61 -3.95 20.83
CA THR A 190 -10.10 -5.33 20.83
C THR A 190 -10.43 -6.15 19.58
N ASN A 191 -11.23 -5.62 18.66
CA ASN A 191 -11.60 -6.23 17.40
C ASN A 191 -12.06 -5.15 16.40
N SER A 192 -11.08 -4.40 15.90
CA SER A 192 -11.25 -3.17 15.13
C SER A 192 -10.69 -3.30 13.71
N CYS A 193 -10.69 -2.21 12.95
CA CYS A 193 -10.05 -2.13 11.63
C CYS A 193 -8.54 -2.44 11.69
N ILE A 194 -7.90 -2.09 12.82
CA ILE A 194 -6.49 -2.34 13.08
C ILE A 194 -6.26 -3.85 13.26
N ASP A 195 -7.05 -4.49 14.12
CA ASP A 195 -6.96 -5.94 14.39
C ASP A 195 -7.22 -6.73 13.10
N PHE A 196 -8.24 -6.34 12.32
CA PHE A 196 -8.54 -6.97 11.04
C PHE A 196 -7.34 -6.94 10.09
N THR A 197 -6.74 -5.75 9.94
CA THR A 197 -5.59 -5.57 9.03
C THR A 197 -4.38 -6.37 9.50
N TRP A 198 -4.03 -6.33 10.79
CA TRP A 198 -2.89 -7.10 11.31
C TRP A 198 -3.11 -8.61 11.25
N GLN A 199 -4.33 -9.09 11.49
CA GLN A 199 -4.65 -10.51 11.37
C GLN A 199 -4.57 -11.00 9.93
N ALA A 200 -5.02 -10.21 8.95
CA ALA A 200 -4.88 -10.52 7.53
C ALA A 200 -3.39 -10.59 7.12
N LEU A 201 -2.60 -9.56 7.46
CA LEU A 201 -1.16 -9.53 7.18
C LEU A 201 -0.44 -10.73 7.79
N ARG A 202 -0.75 -11.06 9.05
CA ARG A 202 -0.19 -12.23 9.73
C ARG A 202 -0.61 -13.55 9.08
N HIS A 203 -1.86 -13.67 8.62
CA HIS A 203 -2.33 -14.84 7.89
C HIS A 203 -1.53 -15.08 6.60
N ALA A 204 -1.08 -14.00 5.95
CA ALA A 204 -0.19 -14.01 4.79
C ALA A 204 1.31 -14.08 5.13
N GLY A 205 1.67 -14.20 6.41
CA GLY A 205 3.07 -14.27 6.86
C GLY A 205 3.83 -12.94 6.82
N LEU A 206 3.12 -11.80 6.66
CA LEU A 206 3.70 -10.46 6.70
C LEU A 206 3.75 -9.97 8.15
N ILE A 207 4.88 -10.26 8.82
CA ILE A 207 5.05 -10.03 10.26
C ILE A 207 5.96 -8.80 10.48
N PRO A 208 5.54 -7.81 11.29
CA PRO A 208 6.36 -6.64 11.58
C PRO A 208 7.56 -7.02 12.45
N THR A 209 8.72 -6.41 12.18
CA THR A 209 9.91 -6.54 13.03
C THR A 209 9.84 -5.58 14.22
N SER A 210 10.87 -5.61 15.07
CA SER A 210 10.98 -4.66 16.19
C SER A 210 11.26 -3.25 15.68
N THR A 211 10.61 -2.24 16.24
CA THR A 211 10.70 -0.82 15.82
C THR A 211 10.98 0.09 17.01
N TRP A 212 11.46 1.30 16.74
CA TRP A 212 11.76 2.34 17.73
C TRP A 212 10.55 2.72 18.60
N ASN A 213 9.31 2.58 18.11
CA ASN A 213 8.10 2.87 18.87
C ASN A 213 7.52 1.64 19.61
N ASP A 214 8.24 0.52 19.69
CA ASP A 214 7.88 -0.60 20.57
C ASP A 214 8.10 -0.23 22.05
N PHE A 215 7.52 0.89 22.48
CA PHE A 215 7.70 1.52 23.78
C PHE A 215 7.14 0.66 24.92
N SER A 216 6.22 -0.25 24.61
CA SER A 216 5.72 -1.21 25.59
C SER A 216 6.44 -2.55 25.45
N ARG A 217 6.90 -3.11 26.59
CA ARG A 217 7.31 -4.53 26.67
C ARG A 217 6.21 -5.49 26.16
N TYR A 218 4.96 -5.02 26.14
CA TYR A 218 3.81 -5.73 25.61
C TYR A 218 3.91 -5.95 24.09
N ASN A 219 4.14 -4.89 23.30
CA ASN A 219 4.27 -5.00 21.84
C ASN A 219 5.46 -5.87 21.44
N GLN A 220 6.61 -5.71 22.11
CA GLN A 220 7.79 -6.55 21.88
C GLN A 220 7.51 -8.04 22.13
N LYS A 221 6.81 -8.36 23.22
CA LYS A 221 6.43 -9.75 23.53
C LYS A 221 5.42 -10.30 22.52
N LYS A 222 4.41 -9.52 22.14
CA LYS A 222 3.41 -9.94 21.14
C LYS A 222 4.05 -10.20 19.78
N LYS A 223 4.97 -9.35 19.32
CA LYS A 223 5.71 -9.56 18.07
C LYS A 223 6.58 -10.81 18.11
N LYS A 224 7.36 -11.00 19.18
CA LYS A 224 8.15 -12.25 19.39
C LYS A 224 7.28 -13.51 19.39
N ALA A 225 6.04 -13.40 19.88
CA ALA A 225 5.09 -14.50 19.90
C ALA A 225 4.27 -14.66 18.60
N GLY A 226 4.46 -13.79 17.59
CA GLY A 226 3.64 -13.77 16.38
C GLY A 226 2.17 -13.46 16.64
N LYS A 227 1.86 -12.65 17.66
CA LYS A 227 0.49 -12.29 18.11
C LYS A 227 0.32 -10.78 18.25
N PHE A 228 1.03 -10.03 17.42
CA PHE A 228 0.92 -8.58 17.38
C PHE A 228 -0.33 -8.22 16.57
N ASP A 229 -1.23 -7.47 17.19
CA ASP A 229 -2.54 -7.10 16.63
C ASP A 229 -2.69 -5.56 16.51
N GLY A 230 -1.59 -4.82 16.70
CA GLY A 230 -1.56 -3.36 16.55
C GLY A 230 -1.60 -2.56 17.84
N ASP A 231 -1.40 -1.26 17.70
CA ASP A 231 -1.69 -0.26 18.73
C ASP A 231 -3.14 0.24 18.59
N LEU A 232 -3.73 0.70 19.70
CA LEU A 232 -5.14 1.15 19.72
C LEU A 232 -5.42 2.34 18.79
N LYS A 233 -4.48 3.30 18.70
CA LYS A 233 -4.61 4.47 17.82
C LYS A 233 -4.06 4.12 16.44
N VAL A 234 -4.85 4.37 15.40
CA VAL A 234 -4.49 4.05 13.99
C VAL A 234 -3.09 4.56 13.64
N ILE A 235 -2.80 5.82 13.94
CA ILE A 235 -1.53 6.48 13.58
C ILE A 235 -0.30 5.89 14.29
N ASN A 236 -0.47 5.29 15.47
CA ASN A 236 0.61 4.61 16.19
C ASN A 236 1.08 3.34 15.48
N ASN A 237 0.28 2.81 14.56
CA ASN A 237 0.61 1.61 13.79
C ASN A 237 1.57 1.89 12.62
N ILE A 238 1.78 3.15 12.22
CA ILE A 238 2.64 3.50 11.07
C ILE A 238 4.07 2.96 11.22
N PRO A 239 4.78 3.16 12.35
CA PRO A 239 6.12 2.57 12.53
C PRO A 239 6.13 1.04 12.45
N HIS A 240 5.06 0.38 12.89
CA HIS A 240 4.91 -1.07 12.78
C HIS A 240 4.71 -1.51 11.33
N VAL A 241 3.87 -0.79 10.57
CA VAL A 241 3.70 -1.03 9.13
C VAL A 241 5.03 -0.88 8.41
N LYS A 242 5.81 0.17 8.68
CA LYS A 242 7.16 0.39 8.11
C LYS A 242 8.15 -0.73 8.45
N SER A 243 7.97 -1.40 9.59
CA SER A 243 8.87 -2.47 10.05
C SER A 243 8.62 -3.84 9.41
N ILE A 244 7.58 -3.99 8.58
CA ILE A 244 7.34 -5.23 7.83
C ILE A 244 8.47 -5.41 6.80
N PRO A 245 9.23 -6.51 6.83
CA PRO A 245 10.23 -6.79 5.79
C PRO A 245 9.52 -7.04 4.46
N ALA A 246 9.96 -6.37 3.40
CA ALA A 246 9.46 -6.65 2.06
C ALA A 246 10.00 -8.01 1.59
N PRO A 247 9.14 -8.93 1.11
CA PRO A 247 9.57 -10.18 0.47
C PRO A 247 10.58 -9.97 -0.67
N PHE A 248 10.45 -8.84 -1.37
CA PHE A 248 11.36 -8.38 -2.42
C PHE A 248 11.90 -6.98 -2.04
N PRO A 249 13.00 -6.87 -1.26
CA PRO A 249 13.47 -5.59 -0.73
C PRO A 249 13.81 -4.54 -1.80
N ASP A 250 14.40 -4.98 -2.91
CA ASP A 250 14.87 -4.13 -4.01
C ASP A 250 13.81 -3.89 -5.09
N SER A 251 12.56 -4.29 -4.83
CA SER A 251 11.44 -4.09 -5.74
C SER A 251 11.15 -2.60 -5.96
N ASP A 252 10.99 -2.23 -7.23
CA ASP A 252 10.53 -0.93 -7.70
C ASP A 252 9.05 -0.64 -7.35
N LEU A 253 8.26 -1.68 -7.01
CA LEU A 253 6.88 -1.52 -6.56
C LEU A 253 6.77 -1.14 -5.08
N ASN A 254 7.85 -1.31 -4.31
CA ASN A 254 7.84 -0.92 -2.90
C ASN A 254 7.81 0.61 -2.80
N SER A 255 6.79 1.16 -2.15
CA SER A 255 6.67 2.61 -1.99
C SER A 255 6.03 2.99 -0.66
N GLU A 256 6.33 4.21 -0.22
CA GLU A 256 5.69 4.84 0.94
C GLU A 256 5.23 6.24 0.54
N LYS A 257 4.02 6.61 0.95
CA LYS A 257 3.46 7.93 0.68
C LYS A 257 2.86 8.51 1.96
N TYR A 258 3.10 9.80 2.16
CA TYR A 258 2.38 10.62 3.14
C TYR A 258 1.55 11.67 2.41
N ASN A 259 0.30 11.83 2.84
CA ASN A 259 -0.53 12.97 2.48
C ASN A 259 -0.56 13.96 3.66
N GLU A 260 -1.15 15.13 3.46
CA GLU A 260 -1.30 16.13 4.52
C GLU A 260 -2.17 15.60 5.68
N ILE A 261 -1.89 16.07 6.89
CA ILE A 261 -2.75 15.79 8.05
C ILE A 261 -4.02 16.62 7.87
N PRO A 262 -5.22 16.02 7.87
CA PRO A 262 -6.46 16.76 7.69
C PRO A 262 -6.72 17.70 8.88
N ASP A 263 -7.57 18.70 8.64
CA ASP A 263 -8.12 19.54 9.71
C ASP A 263 -8.94 18.70 10.70
N ARG A 264 -8.83 19.04 11.99
CA ARG A 264 -9.34 18.19 13.08
C ARG A 264 -10.06 18.99 14.16
N THR A 265 -11.21 18.47 14.56
CA THR A 265 -11.91 18.86 15.79
C THR A 265 -11.11 18.44 17.04
N ARG A 266 -11.48 18.97 18.22
CA ARG A 266 -10.82 18.60 19.49
C ARG A 266 -10.90 17.11 19.81
N LEU A 267 -12.03 16.46 19.50
CA LEU A 267 -12.20 15.02 19.72
C LEU A 267 -11.27 14.20 18.82
N GLN A 268 -11.16 14.56 17.54
CA GLN A 268 -10.25 13.90 16.60
C GLN A 268 -8.78 14.12 16.97
N LYS A 269 -8.42 15.29 17.52
CA LYS A 269 -7.09 15.53 18.09
C LYS A 269 -6.79 14.54 19.22
N PHE A 270 -7.73 14.27 20.13
CA PHE A 270 -7.54 13.27 21.19
C PHE A 270 -7.26 11.85 20.63
N PHE A 271 -8.00 11.42 19.60
CA PHE A 271 -7.79 10.12 18.95
C PHE A 271 -6.50 10.02 18.13
N SER A 272 -5.85 11.15 17.85
CA SER A 272 -4.60 11.23 17.08
C SER A 272 -3.38 11.69 17.85
N GLN A 273 -3.53 12.19 19.07
CA GLN A 273 -2.42 12.57 19.94
C GLN A 273 -1.53 11.36 20.17
N ASN A 274 -0.28 11.45 19.73
CA ASN A 274 0.73 10.44 19.99
C ASN A 274 1.21 10.54 21.44
N ASP A 275 1.22 9.42 22.16
CA ASP A 275 1.73 9.39 23.54
C ASP A 275 3.27 9.65 23.60
N SER A 276 3.95 9.62 22.44
CA SER A 276 5.37 9.93 22.26
C SER A 276 5.68 11.39 21.91
N VAL A 277 4.67 12.23 21.67
CA VAL A 277 4.86 13.64 21.28
C VAL A 277 4.32 14.54 22.38
N GLN A 278 5.14 14.70 23.42
CA GLN A 278 5.00 15.78 24.41
C GLN A 278 5.29 17.18 23.81
N ASN A 279 5.20 17.35 22.48
CA ASN A 279 5.58 18.55 21.72
C ASN A 279 4.59 18.91 20.60
N ASP A 280 3.33 18.47 20.68
CA ASP A 280 2.26 18.93 19.78
C ASP A 280 1.81 20.38 20.10
N GLU A 281 2.48 21.07 21.04
CA GLU A 281 2.25 22.48 21.39
C GLU A 281 2.93 23.49 20.45
N ASN A 282 3.73 23.06 19.47
CA ASN A 282 4.42 24.00 18.56
C ASN A 282 3.71 24.24 17.21
N ILE A 283 2.50 23.71 17.01
CA ILE A 283 1.60 24.17 15.92
C ILE A 283 0.59 25.15 16.53
N GLY A 284 1.12 26.19 17.19
CA GLY A 284 0.36 27.23 17.88
C GLY A 284 1.05 28.60 17.90
N ILE A 285 2.20 28.74 17.22
CA ILE A 285 2.97 29.98 17.18
C ILE A 285 3.35 30.30 15.72
N ALA A 286 2.34 30.39 14.86
CA ALA A 286 2.48 30.98 13.53
C ALA A 286 1.18 31.65 13.11
N THR A 287 0.60 32.47 13.99
CA THR A 287 -0.51 33.40 13.63
C THR A 287 -0.74 34.55 14.62
N ARG A 288 0.19 34.82 15.54
CA ARG A 288 0.13 36.00 16.41
C ARG A 288 1.50 36.66 16.55
N GLN A 289 2.03 37.18 15.45
CA GLN A 289 3.15 38.13 15.50
C GLN A 289 3.13 39.21 14.40
N HIS A 290 1.95 39.47 13.82
CA HIS A 290 1.70 40.66 13.00
C HIS A 290 0.36 41.28 13.41
N ASP A 291 0.31 41.86 14.61
CA ASP A 291 -0.73 42.83 15.01
C ASP A 291 -0.29 43.68 16.22
N SER A 292 1.01 43.92 16.36
CA SER A 292 1.56 44.88 17.34
C SER A 292 2.64 45.75 16.68
N ALA A 293 2.26 46.38 15.58
CA ALA A 293 2.93 47.56 15.06
C ALA A 293 1.91 48.33 14.21
N ILE A 294 1.18 49.24 14.85
CA ILE A 294 0.63 50.53 14.36
C ILE A 294 -0.43 50.96 15.38
N ASN A 295 -0.02 51.77 16.34
CA ASN A 295 -0.68 53.02 16.74
C ASN A 295 0.03 53.62 17.95
N ASN A 296 1.02 54.47 17.64
CA ASN A 296 1.47 55.54 18.52
C ASN A 296 0.47 56.69 18.40
N VAL A 297 -0.11 57.12 19.52
CA VAL A 297 -0.32 58.53 19.89
C VAL A 297 -0.06 58.65 21.39
#